data_AF-A0A5C7L0R7-F1
#
_entry.id   AF-A0A5C7L0R7-F1
#
_cell.length_a   1.000
_cell.length_b   1.000
_cell.length_c   1.000
_cell.angle_alpha   90.00
_cell.angle_beta   90.00
_cell.angle_gamma   90.00
#
_symmetry.space_group_name_H-M   'P 1'
#
loop_
_entity.id
_entity.type
_entity.pdbx_description
1 polymer ?
#
loop_
_entity_poly.entity_id
_entity_poly.type
_entity_poly.pdbx_seq_one_letter_code
_entity_poly.pdbx_strand_id
1 'polypeptide(L)'
;VSTLGYFLGLSTEELIEIILLVGLVLVAEMINTSIEFTCNAITTDIHPEIKKAKDVAAGTVLVTSILAVLIGLIIFTPKILSLL
;
A
#
# COMPACT_ATOMS: atom_id res chain seq x y z
N VAL A 1 -10.32 -7.31 -3.79
CA VAL A 1 -9.48 -8.26 -3.00
C VAL A 1 -10.34 -9.08 -2.03
N SER A 2 -11.24 -8.45 -1.27
CA SER A 2 -12.12 -9.13 -0.30
C SER A 2 -13.10 -10.14 -0.92
N THR A 3 -13.62 -9.87 -2.12
CA THR A 3 -14.51 -10.79 -2.85
C THR A 3 -13.77 -12.02 -3.38
N LEU A 4 -12.58 -11.82 -3.98
CA LEU A 4 -11.76 -12.91 -4.50
C LEU A 4 -11.27 -13.84 -3.38
N GLY A 5 -10.94 -13.29 -2.22
CA GLY A 5 -10.58 -14.06 -1.04
C GLY A 5 -11.70 -14.95 -0.50
N TYR A 6 -12.94 -14.45 -0.53
CA TYR A 6 -14.10 -15.25 -0.15
C TYR A 6 -14.35 -16.41 -1.12
N PHE A 7 -14.17 -16.18 -2.43
CA PHE A 7 -14.30 -17.24 -3.45
C PHE A 7 -13.19 -18.30 -3.38
N LEU A 8 -12.01 -17.95 -2.87
CA LEU A 8 -10.86 -18.86 -2.75
C LEU A 8 -10.82 -19.62 -1.41
N GLY A 9 -11.82 -19.47 -0.54
CA GLY A 9 -11.84 -20.12 0.77
C GLY A 9 -10.70 -19.65 1.69
N LEU A 10 -10.43 -18.34 1.69
CA LEU A 10 -9.50 -17.76 2.65
C LEU A 10 -10.05 -17.89 4.08
N SER A 11 -9.16 -18.14 5.03
CA SER A 11 -9.47 -18.08 6.45
C SER A 11 -9.81 -16.64 6.86
N THR A 12 -10.46 -16.48 8.01
CA THR A 12 -10.73 -15.15 8.57
C THR A 12 -9.43 -14.37 8.82
N GLU A 13 -8.35 -15.07 9.20
CA GLU A 13 -7.03 -14.47 9.44
C GLU A 13 -6.42 -13.93 8.13
N GLU A 14 -6.42 -14.73 7.06
CA GLU A 14 -5.95 -14.32 5.73
C GLU A 14 -6.73 -13.11 5.19
N LEU A 15 -8.04 -13.04 5.47
CA LEU A 15 -8.88 -11.90 5.09
C LEU A 15 -8.55 -10.64 5.91
N ILE A 16 -8.32 -10.77 7.21
CA ILE A 16 -7.91 -9.66 8.08
C ILE A 16 -6.56 -9.10 7.60
N GLU A 17 -5.58 -9.96 7.31
CA GLU A 17 -4.27 -9.56 6.79
C GLU A 17 -4.40 -8.75 5.50
N ILE A 18 -5.19 -9.23 4.55
CA ILE A 18 -5.47 -8.52 3.30
C ILE A 18 -6.09 -7.14 3.55
N ILE A 19 -7.10 -7.07 4.41
CA ILE A 19 -7.78 -5.80 4.73
C ILE A 19 -6.79 -4.82 5.36
N LEU A 20 -5.95 -5.29 6.29
CA LEU A 20 -4.91 -4.48 6.91
C LEU A 20 -3.89 -3.96 5.89
N LEU A 21 -3.45 -4.79 4.95
CA LEU A 21 -2.49 -4.37 3.93
C LEU A 21 -3.06 -3.32 2.98
N VAL A 22 -4.30 -3.51 2.52
CA VAL A 22 -4.98 -2.52 1.70
C VAL A 22 -5.16 -1.22 2.49
N GLY A 23 -5.58 -1.31 3.75
CA GLY A 23 -5.68 -0.15 4.64
C GLY A 23 -4.35 0.58 4.81
N LEU A 24 -3.25 -0.16 4.97
CA LEU A 24 -1.92 0.43 5.15
C LEU A 24 -1.44 1.17 3.90
N VAL A 25 -1.66 0.61 2.70
CA VAL A 25 -1.34 1.29 1.43
C VAL A 25 -2.14 2.59 1.31
N LEU A 26 -3.44 2.57 1.63
CA LEU A 26 -4.28 3.77 1.60
C LEU A 26 -3.81 4.82 2.62
N VAL A 27 -3.44 4.41 3.83
CA VAL A 27 -2.89 5.32 4.84
C VAL A 27 -1.57 5.93 4.36
N ALA A 28 -0.67 5.14 3.77
CA ALA A 28 0.57 5.65 3.20
C ALA A 28 0.31 6.69 2.10
N GLU A 29 -0.66 6.45 1.21
CA GLU A 29 -1.04 7.38 0.15
C GLU A 29 -1.62 8.69 0.69
N MET A 30 -2.48 8.60 1.71
CA MET A 30 -3.05 9.78 2.38
C MET A 30 -1.95 10.61 3.07
N ILE A 31 -0.96 9.95 3.68
CA ILE A 31 0.21 10.63 4.26
C ILE A 31 1.04 11.29 3.16
N ASN A 32 1.32 10.61 2.04
CA ASN A 32 2.04 11.19 0.91
C ASN A 32 1.35 12.47 0.39
N THR A 33 0.04 12.38 0.16
CA THR A 33 -0.77 13.52 -0.31
C THR A 33 -0.76 14.67 0.71
N SER A 34 -0.83 14.36 2.01
CA SER A 34 -0.77 15.37 3.07
C SER A 34 0.58 16.10 3.12
N ILE A 35 1.69 15.37 2.91
CA ILE A 35 3.04 15.95 2.80
C ILE A 35 3.13 16.83 1.55
N GLU A 36 2.60 16.38 0.41
CA GLU A 36 2.58 17.17 -0.82
C GLU A 36 1.82 18.49 -0.64
N PHE A 37 0.62 18.45 -0.05
CA PHE A 37 -0.16 19.66 0.23
C PHE A 37 0.55 20.60 1.20
N THR A 38 1.17 20.05 2.25
CA THR A 38 1.95 20.86 3.21
C THR A 38 3.11 21.57 2.51
N CYS A 39 3.87 20.86 1.67
CA CYS A 39 4.97 21.44 0.92
C CYS A 39 4.49 22.52 -0.06
N ASN A 40 3.40 22.26 -0.79
CA ASN A 40 2.83 23.21 -1.75
C ASN A 40 2.26 24.47 -1.08
N ALA A 41 1.78 24.35 0.17
CA ALA A 41 1.33 25.49 0.96
C ALA A 41 2.49 26.38 1.46
N ILE A 42 3.69 25.81 1.62
CA ILE A 42 4.90 26.56 2.01
C ILE A 42 5.45 27.35 0.82
N THR A 43 5.59 26.71 -0.35
CA THR A 43 6.13 27.33 -1.56
C THR A 43 5.87 26.46 -2.79
N THR A 44 5.76 27.12 -3.95
CA THR A 44 5.69 26.46 -5.25
C THR A 44 7.04 26.38 -5.97
N ASP A 45 8.07 27.06 -5.43
CA ASP A 45 9.42 27.01 -5.98
C ASP A 45 10.10 25.67 -5.65
N ILE A 46 11.00 25.24 -6.54
CA ILE A 46 11.75 24.00 -6.34
C ILE A 46 12.82 24.20 -5.27
N HIS A 47 12.57 23.67 -4.08
CA HIS A 47 13.56 23.57 -3.00
C HIS A 47 14.13 22.15 -2.88
N PRO A 48 15.47 21.99 -2.82
CA PRO A 48 16.09 20.66 -2.70
C PRO A 48 15.57 19.83 -1.52
N GLU A 49 15.33 20.44 -0.36
CA GLU A 49 14.84 19.74 0.83
C GLU A 49 13.36 19.32 0.71
N ILE A 50 12.52 20.17 0.11
CA ILE A 50 11.12 19.83 -0.20
C ILE A 50 11.06 18.67 -1.19
N LYS A 51 11.93 18.69 -2.21
CA LYS A 51 12.04 17.59 -3.15
C LYS A 51 12.38 16.28 -2.44
N LYS A 52 13.40 16.27 -1.58
CA LYS A 52 13.75 15.08 -0.78
C LYS A 52 12.57 14.60 0.09
N ALA A 53 11.84 15.52 0.72
CA ALA A 53 10.67 15.16 1.53
C ALA A 53 9.57 14.48 0.70
N LYS A 54 9.26 15.02 -0.49
CA LYS A 54 8.31 14.42 -1.44
C LYS A 54 8.79 13.07 -1.95
N ASP A 55 10.08 12.94 -2.29
CA ASP A 55 10.67 11.69 -2.78
C ASP A 55 10.60 10.59 -1.70
N VAL A 56 10.86 10.92 -0.42
CA VAL A 56 10.74 9.97 0.70
C VAL A 56 9.29 9.58 0.96
N ALA A 57 8.35 10.53 0.86
CA ALA A 57 6.93 10.25 1.01
C ALA A 57 6.42 9.28 -0.07
N ALA A 58 6.75 9.54 -1.34
CA ALA A 58 6.44 8.63 -2.45
C ALA A 58 7.14 7.27 -2.29
N GLY A 59 8.39 7.26 -1.81
CA GLY A 59 9.12 6.04 -1.47
C GLY A 59 8.41 5.19 -0.42
N THR A 60 7.76 5.81 0.56
CA THR A 60 6.98 5.12 1.61
C THR A 60 5.77 4.39 1.01
N VAL A 61 5.06 5.03 0.07
CA VAL A 61 3.95 4.40 -0.67
C VAL A 61 4.44 3.20 -1.46
N LEU A 62 5.58 3.34 -2.16
CA LEU A 62 6.16 2.27 -2.97
C LEU A 62 6.54 1.05 -2.11
N VAL A 63 7.28 1.27 -1.02
CA VAL A 63 7.67 0.19 -0.10
C VAL A 63 6.44 -0.53 0.46
N THR A 64 5.43 0.23 0.88
CA THR A 64 4.19 -0.32 1.42
C THR A 64 3.42 -1.14 0.38
N SER A 65 3.37 -0.67 -0.86
CA SER A 65 2.73 -1.37 -1.98
C SER A 65 3.45 -2.66 -2.36
N ILE A 66 4.79 -2.65 -2.38
CA ILE A 66 5.58 -3.86 -2.62
C ILE A 66 5.32 -4.89 -1.52
N LEU A 67 5.31 -4.48 -0.26
CA LEU A 67 5.02 -5.38 0.86
C LEU A 67 3.62 -5.99 0.74
N ALA A 68 2.62 -5.18 0.39
CA ALA A 68 1.25 -5.66 0.17
C ALA A 68 1.17 -6.71 -0.96
N VAL A 69 1.92 -6.51 -2.05
CA VAL A 69 2.00 -7.50 -3.15
C VAL A 69 2.67 -8.78 -2.68
N LEU A 70 3.80 -8.69 -1.97
CA LEU A 70 4.53 -9.87 -1.50
C LEU A 70 3.68 -10.73 -0.55
N ILE A 71 3.00 -10.11 0.41
CA ILE A 71 2.13 -10.84 1.33
C ILE A 71 0.91 -11.39 0.59
N GLY A 72 0.32 -10.61 -0.33
CA GLY A 72 -0.76 -11.09 -1.20
C GLY A 72 -0.35 -12.34 -1.98
N LEU A 73 0.86 -12.39 -2.55
CA LEU A 73 1.37 -13.57 -3.23
C LEU A 73 1.49 -14.77 -2.29
N ILE A 74 2.03 -14.57 -1.08
CA ILE A 74 2.16 -15.65 -0.08
C ILE A 74 0.79 -16.26 0.25
N ILE A 75 -0.25 -15.43 0.42
CA ILE A 75 -1.61 -15.89 0.74
C ILE A 75 -2.28 -16.55 -0.48
N PHE A 76 -2.22 -15.92 -1.66
CA PHE A 76 -2.99 -16.35 -2.82
C PHE A 76 -2.35 -17.49 -3.61
N THR A 77 -1.02 -17.59 -3.68
CA THR A 77 -0.32 -18.64 -4.45
C THR A 77 -0.75 -20.07 -4.11
N PRO A 78 -0.74 -20.53 -2.84
CA PRO A 78 -1.14 -21.91 -2.53
C PRO A 78 -2.62 -22.19 -2.86
N LYS A 79 -3.49 -21.20 -2.66
CA LYS A 79 -4.93 -21.32 -2.95
C LYS A 79 -5.18 -21.45 -4.45
N ILE A 80 -4.50 -20.64 -5.26
CA ILE A 80 -4.60 -20.72 -6.73
C ILE A 80 -4.05 -22.05 -7.24
N LEU A 81 -2.90 -22.50 -6.73
CA LEU A 81 -2.32 -23.80 -7.10
C LEU A 81 -3.23 -24.97 -6.74
N SER A 82 -3.98 -24.89 -5.63
CA SER A 82 -4.92 -25.95 -5.24
C SER A 82 -6.18 -26.04 -6.12
N LEU A 83 -6.44 -25.03 -6.95
CA LEU A 83 -7.59 -24.98 -7.87
C LEU A 83 -7.25 -25.40 -9.30
N LEU A 84 -5.97 -25.56 -9.61
CA LEU A 84 -5.43 -26.05 -10.89
C LEU A 84 -5.23 -27.56 -10.85
#